data_AF-A0A3P1CL81-F1
#
_entry.id   AF-A0A3P1CL81-F1
#
_cell.length_a   1.000
_cell.length_b   1.000
_cell.length_c   1.000
_cell.angle_alpha   90.00
_cell.angle_beta   90.00
_cell.angle_gamma   90.00
#
_symmetry.space_group_name_H-M   'P 1'
#
loop_
_entity.id
_entity.type
_entity.pdbx_description
1 polymer ?
#
loop_
_entity_poly.entity_id
_entity_poly.type
_entity_poly.pdbx_seq_one_letter_code
_entity_poly.pdbx_strand_id
1 'polypeptide(L)'
;MQPQHNPNIEKLIWNESFRKWVLQPTAESDAFWYLWQVSNPDRAADFRLARTVVAALQVHDRPLPEAELQQLIARTVALAKKERPFQSAKPVFRLFRWPLPDWTAFVLLVSTWSRVKCKLATFVKI
;
A
#
# COMPACT_ATOMS: atom_id res chain seq x y z
N MET A 1 14.44 -12.58 17.40
CA MET A 1 13.43 -13.57 17.84
C MET A 1 12.55 -13.84 16.63
N GLN A 2 12.54 -15.05 16.09
CA GLN A 2 11.70 -15.37 14.93
C GLN A 2 10.25 -15.57 15.40
N PRO A 3 9.23 -15.14 14.65
CA PRO A 3 7.85 -15.47 14.99
C PRO A 3 7.70 -16.99 14.85
N GLN A 4 7.47 -17.70 15.95
CA GLN A 4 7.09 -19.11 15.87
C GLN A 4 5.69 -19.19 15.28
N HIS A 5 5.60 -19.52 14.00
CA HIS A 5 4.34 -19.83 13.33
C HIS A 5 3.82 -21.15 13.91
N ASN A 6 2.82 -21.07 14.79
CA ASN A 6 2.12 -22.24 15.28
C ASN A 6 0.77 -22.36 14.54
N PRO A 7 0.64 -23.28 13.57
CA PRO A 7 -0.56 -23.39 12.74
C PRO A 7 -1.81 -23.79 13.56
N ASN A 8 -1.64 -24.36 14.75
CA ASN A 8 -2.77 -24.71 15.62
C ASN A 8 -3.41 -23.48 16.27
N ILE A 9 -2.58 -22.49 16.62
CA ILE A 9 -3.03 -21.22 17.20
C ILE A 9 -3.75 -20.41 16.13
N GLU A 10 -3.17 -20.31 14.93
CA GLU A 10 -3.78 -19.56 13.83
C GLU A 10 -5.15 -20.12 13.44
N LYS A 11 -5.29 -21.46 13.37
CA LYS A 11 -6.59 -22.11 13.13
C LYS A 11 -7.65 -21.72 14.16
N LEU A 12 -7.27 -21.55 15.44
CA LEU A 12 -8.19 -21.08 16.49
C LEU A 12 -8.52 -19.60 16.32
N ILE A 13 -7.52 -18.76 16.06
CA ILE A 13 -7.71 -17.31 15.87
C ILE A 13 -8.62 -17.02 14.68
N TRP A 14 -8.47 -17.76 13.57
CA TRP A 14 -9.30 -17.57 12.37
C TRP A 14 -10.67 -18.25 12.47
N ASN A 15 -10.93 -19.06 13.50
CA ASN A 15 -12.24 -19.67 13.70
C ASN A 15 -13.25 -18.63 14.19
N GLU A 16 -14.29 -18.39 13.39
CA GLU A 16 -15.33 -17.40 13.69
C GLU A 16 -16.08 -17.70 14.99
N SER A 17 -16.48 -18.96 15.21
CA SER A 17 -17.19 -19.38 16.42
C SER A 17 -16.32 -19.22 17.67
N PHE A 18 -15.02 -19.45 17.54
CA PHE A 18 -14.06 -19.23 18.63
C PHE A 18 -13.95 -17.75 18.97
N ARG A 19 -13.76 -16.89 17.95
CA ARG A 19 -13.68 -15.44 18.18
C ARG A 19 -14.94 -14.88 18.81
N LYS A 20 -16.11 -15.26 18.28
CA LYS A 20 -17.39 -14.82 18.82
C LYS A 20 -17.54 -15.24 20.28
N TRP A 21 -17.19 -16.49 20.61
CA TRP A 21 -17.22 -16.98 21.99
C TRP A 21 -16.27 -16.21 22.91
N VAL A 22 -15.04 -15.93 22.49
CA VAL A 22 -14.07 -15.17 23.32
C VAL A 22 -14.57 -13.76 23.61
N LEU A 23 -15.21 -13.10 22.65
CA LEU A 23 -15.68 -11.72 22.77
C LEU A 23 -17.05 -11.60 23.45
N GLN A 24 -17.94 -12.55 23.19
CA GLN A 24 -19.34 -12.56 23.62
C GLN A 24 -19.78 -14.01 23.94
N PRO A 25 -19.36 -14.56 25.10
CA PRO A 25 -19.71 -15.92 25.46
C PRO A 25 -21.21 -16.05 25.74
N THR A 26 -21.79 -17.17 25.30
CA THR A 26 -23.15 -17.63 25.61
C THR A 26 -23.08 -18.98 26.33
N ALA A 27 -24.13 -19.40 27.00
CA ALA A 27 -24.15 -20.70 27.69
C ALA A 27 -23.86 -21.89 26.75
N GLU A 28 -24.39 -21.85 25.54
CA GLU A 28 -24.19 -22.90 24.52
C GLU A 28 -22.75 -22.91 24.01
N SER A 29 -22.18 -21.73 23.75
CA SER A 29 -20.81 -21.62 23.26
C SER A 29 -19.78 -21.96 24.35
N ASP A 30 -20.03 -21.58 25.60
CA ASP A 30 -19.23 -21.99 26.76
C ASP A 30 -19.20 -23.52 26.88
N ALA A 31 -20.35 -24.19 26.79
CA ALA A 31 -20.42 -25.64 26.87
C ALA A 31 -19.63 -26.31 25.73
N PHE A 32 -19.77 -25.82 24.49
CA PHE A 32 -19.03 -26.35 23.35
C PHE A 32 -17.52 -26.21 23.54
N TRP A 33 -17.03 -25.02 23.89
CA TRP A 33 -15.60 -24.76 24.00
C TRP A 33 -14.98 -25.40 25.24
N TYR A 34 -15.76 -25.59 26.31
CA TYR A 34 -15.37 -26.41 27.45
C TYR A 34 -15.16 -27.87 27.04
N LEU A 35 -16.12 -28.48 26.33
CA LEU A 35 -15.99 -29.85 25.85
C LEU A 35 -14.83 -30.02 24.87
N TRP A 36 -14.61 -29.02 24.01
CA TRP A 36 -13.46 -29.01 23.11
C TRP A 36 -12.14 -29.00 23.90
N GLN A 37 -12.03 -28.18 24.95
CA GLN A 37 -10.83 -28.11 25.77
C GLN A 37 -10.56 -29.42 26.53
N VAL A 38 -11.60 -30.05 27.08
CA VAL A 38 -11.47 -31.36 27.77
C VAL A 38 -11.05 -32.46 26.79
N SER A 39 -11.55 -32.42 25.55
CA SER A 39 -11.23 -33.41 24.52
C SER A 39 -9.85 -33.21 23.87
N ASN A 40 -9.20 -32.05 24.07
CA ASN A 40 -7.91 -31.70 23.47
C ASN A 40 -6.92 -31.16 24.53
N PRO A 41 -6.54 -31.96 25.54
CA PRO A 41 -5.70 -31.50 26.66
C PRO A 41 -4.28 -31.12 26.22
N ASP A 42 -3.75 -31.76 25.18
CA ASP A 42 -2.48 -31.47 24.53
C ASP A 42 -2.45 -30.06 23.91
N ARG A 43 -3.62 -29.53 23.52
CA ARG A 43 -3.78 -28.22 22.90
C ARG A 43 -4.11 -27.11 23.89
N ALA A 44 -4.12 -27.40 25.20
CA ALA A 44 -4.52 -26.43 26.21
C ALA A 44 -3.63 -25.16 26.24
N ALA A 45 -2.33 -25.30 25.97
CA ALA A 45 -1.42 -24.16 25.90
C ALA A 45 -1.74 -23.24 24.71
N ASP A 46 -1.89 -23.83 23.52
CA ASP A 46 -2.27 -23.13 22.29
C ASP A 46 -3.63 -22.45 22.42
N PHE A 47 -4.59 -23.13 23.06
CA PHE A 47 -5.93 -22.61 23.31
C PHE A 47 -5.91 -21.35 24.19
N ARG A 48 -5.16 -21.39 25.29
CA ARG A 48 -5.00 -20.21 26.17
C ARG A 48 -4.35 -19.06 25.42
N LEU A 49 -3.30 -19.34 24.63
CA LEU A 49 -2.61 -18.30 23.88
C LEU A 49 -3.50 -17.68 22.80
N ALA A 50 -4.24 -18.49 22.04
CA ALA A 50 -5.21 -18.02 21.05
C ALA A 50 -6.30 -17.13 21.69
N ARG A 51 -6.82 -17.54 22.86
CA ARG A 51 -7.80 -16.74 23.62
C ARG A 51 -7.22 -15.39 24.02
N THR A 52 -5.98 -15.35 24.50
CA THR A 52 -5.29 -14.09 24.84
C THR A 52 -5.14 -13.19 23.63
N VAL A 53 -4.73 -13.73 22.47
CA VAL A 53 -4.58 -12.94 21.25
C VAL A 53 -5.92 -12.35 20.81
N VAL A 54 -6.98 -13.16 20.74
CA VAL A 54 -8.30 -12.69 20.32
C VAL A 54 -8.83 -11.62 21.28
N ALA A 55 -8.68 -11.81 22.58
CA ALA A 55 -9.09 -10.83 23.58
C ALA A 55 -8.29 -9.51 23.45
N ALA A 56 -6.99 -9.58 23.19
CA ALA A 56 -6.15 -8.39 23.00
C ALA A 56 -6.49 -7.61 21.72
N LEU A 57 -7.03 -8.28 20.69
CA LEU A 57 -7.49 -7.65 19.46
C LEU A 57 -8.90 -7.04 19.59
N GLN A 58 -9.57 -7.19 20.72
CA GLN A 58 -10.89 -6.61 20.94
C GLN A 58 -10.82 -5.09 20.89
N VAL A 59 -11.28 -4.53 19.77
CA VAL A 59 -11.48 -3.09 19.64
C VAL A 59 -12.70 -2.73 20.47
N HIS A 60 -12.48 -1.89 21.47
CA HIS A 60 -13.56 -1.32 22.26
C HIS A 60 -14.06 -0.08 21.53
N ASP A 61 -14.97 -0.28 20.58
CA ASP A 61 -15.70 0.82 19.97
C ASP A 61 -16.64 1.41 21.02
N ARG A 62 -16.17 2.46 21.68
CA ARG A 62 -17.00 3.21 22.61
C ARG A 62 -18.07 3.90 21.78
N PRO A 63 -19.37 3.64 22.00
CA PRO A 63 -20.42 4.31 21.24
C PRO A 63 -20.32 5.81 21.52
N LEU A 64 -20.16 6.60 20.47
CA LEU A 64 -20.14 8.06 20.58
C LEU A 64 -21.59 8.53 20.83
N PRO A 65 -21.83 9.44 21.79
CA PRO A 65 -23.17 9.99 21.99
C PRO A 65 -23.73 10.57 20.69
N GLU A 66 -25.02 10.35 20.41
CA GLU A 66 -25.65 10.77 19.15
C GLU A 66 -25.43 12.26 18.86
N ALA A 67 -25.51 13.11 19.89
CA ALA A 67 -25.27 14.55 19.75
C ALA A 67 -23.84 14.87 19.28
N GLU A 68 -22.83 14.16 19.78
CA GLU A 68 -21.43 14.34 19.38
C GLU A 68 -21.20 13.81 17.96
N LEU A 69 -21.82 12.68 17.61
CA LEU A 69 -21.77 12.12 16.26
C LEU A 69 -22.33 13.11 15.23
N GLN A 70 -23.51 13.67 15.50
CA GLN A 70 -24.14 14.67 14.62
C GLN A 70 -23.26 15.93 14.48
N GLN A 71 -22.66 16.40 15.58
CA GLN A 71 -21.73 17.53 15.53
C GLN A 71 -20.47 17.22 14.69
N LEU A 72 -19.91 16.02 14.83
CA LEU A 72 -18.74 15.58 14.07
C LEU A 72 -19.04 15.47 12.58
N ILE A 73 -20.21 14.93 12.22
CA ILE A 73 -20.70 14.86 10.84
C ILE A 73 -20.87 16.26 10.27
N ALA A 74 -21.58 17.15 10.98
CA ALA A 74 -21.82 18.52 10.53
C ALA A 74 -20.51 19.29 10.30
N ARG A 75 -19.52 19.13 11.21
CA ARG A 75 -18.19 19.73 11.06
C ARG A 75 -17.45 19.17 9.84
N THR A 76 -17.40 17.85 9.68
CA THR A 76 -16.71 17.20 8.56
C THR A 76 -17.31 17.60 7.22
N VAL A 77 -18.64 17.65 7.11
CA VAL A 77 -19.34 18.10 5.89
C VAL A 77 -19.06 19.58 5.60
N ALA A 78 -19.04 20.45 6.62
CA ALA A 78 -18.72 21.86 6.45
C ALA A 78 -17.28 22.07 5.94
N LEU A 79 -16.32 21.30 6.46
CA LEU A 79 -14.94 21.31 5.97
C LEU A 79 -14.84 20.82 4.52
N ALA A 80 -15.50 19.71 4.18
CA ALA A 80 -15.52 19.16 2.83
C ALA A 80 -16.18 20.08 1.80
N LYS A 81 -17.18 20.88 2.19
CA LYS A 81 -17.76 21.92 1.32
C LYS A 81 -16.85 23.14 1.14
N LYS A 82 -16.04 23.44 2.15
CA LYS A 82 -15.11 24.59 2.15
C LYS A 82 -13.87 24.29 1.32
N GLU A 83 -13.38 23.05 1.37
CA GLU A 83 -12.40 22.55 0.40
C GLU A 83 -13.10 22.39 -0.95
N ARG A 84 -12.86 23.33 -1.86
CA ARG A 84 -13.40 23.31 -3.23
C ARG A 84 -13.23 21.91 -3.85
N PRO A 85 -14.19 21.42 -4.65
CA PRO A 85 -14.06 20.13 -5.33
C PRO A 85 -12.69 20.09 -5.99
N PHE A 86 -11.95 19.00 -5.71
CA PHE A 86 -10.67 18.60 -6.31
C PHE A 86 -10.15 19.70 -7.21
N GLN A 87 -9.25 20.55 -6.70
CA GLN A 87 -8.57 21.56 -7.51
C GLN A 87 -8.18 20.87 -8.79
N SER A 88 -8.96 21.10 -9.83
CA SER A 88 -8.71 20.58 -11.15
C SER A 88 -7.40 21.26 -11.45
N ALA A 89 -6.31 20.51 -11.31
CA ALA A 89 -4.98 21.00 -11.54
C ALA A 89 -5.11 21.66 -12.91
N LYS A 90 -5.14 23.01 -12.93
CA LYS A 90 -5.15 23.74 -14.20
C LYS A 90 -3.98 23.11 -14.91
N PRO A 91 -4.16 22.44 -16.06
CA PRO A 91 -3.04 21.80 -16.69
C PRO A 91 -2.12 22.95 -17.01
N VAL A 92 -1.08 23.09 -16.19
CA VAL A 92 0.04 23.96 -16.48
C VAL A 92 0.76 23.19 -17.57
N PHE A 93 0.17 23.23 -18.77
CA PHE A 93 0.93 23.18 -20.00
C PHE A 93 1.80 24.44 -19.96
N ARG A 94 2.85 24.36 -19.14
CA ARG A 94 4.08 25.11 -19.32
C ARG A 94 4.51 24.71 -20.72
N LEU A 95 4.14 25.55 -21.67
CA LEU A 95 4.68 25.60 -23.02
C LEU A 95 6.18 25.40 -22.87
N PHE A 96 6.59 24.19 -23.24
CA PHE A 96 7.95 23.79 -23.45
C PHE A 96 8.44 24.59 -24.66
N ARG A 97 8.70 25.88 -24.44
CA ARG A 97 9.29 26.79 -25.42
C ARG A 97 10.79 26.56 -25.40
N TRP A 98 11.20 25.42 -25.95
CA TRP A 98 12.60 25.14 -26.25
C TRP A 98 12.97 25.91 -27.52
N PRO A 99 14.05 26.71 -27.53
CA PRO A 99 14.56 27.24 -28.79
C PRO A 99 15.14 26.07 -29.58
N LEU A 100 14.63 25.85 -30.80
CA LEU A 100 15.23 24.89 -31.72
C LEU A 100 16.70 25.31 -31.97
N PRO A 101 17.68 24.41 -31.88
CA PRO A 101 19.05 24.71 -32.28
C PRO A 101 19.14 24.86 -33.81
N ASP A 102 19.71 25.97 -34.26
CA ASP A 102 20.01 26.30 -35.67
C ASP A 102 21.01 25.32 -36.30
N TRP A 103 20.54 24.15 -36.75
CA TRP A 103 21.35 23.20 -37.54
C TRP A 103 21.38 23.49 -39.05
N THR A 104 20.92 24.66 -39.49
CA THR A 104 21.06 25.08 -40.90
C THR A 104 22.51 25.43 -41.28
N ALA A 105 23.43 25.53 -40.31
CA ALA A 105 24.85 25.78 -40.59
C ALA A 105 25.69 24.51 -40.85
N PHE A 106 25.15 23.30 -40.69
CA PHE A 106 25.94 22.07 -40.92
C PHE A 106 25.92 21.56 -42.37
N VAL A 107 25.07 22.12 -43.24
CA VAL A 107 24.98 21.70 -44.65
C VAL A 107 26.05 22.38 -45.53
N LEU A 108 26.72 23.44 -45.07
CA LEU A 108 27.74 24.14 -45.87
C LEU A 108 29.19 23.71 -45.63
N LEU A 109 29.47 22.76 -44.71
CA LEU A 109 30.87 22.37 -44.40
C LEU A 109 31.31 21.00 -44.95
N VAL A 110 30.44 20.23 -45.61
CA VAL A 110 30.82 18.93 -46.21
C VAL A 110 31.09 19.02 -47.72
N SER A 111 30.84 20.15 -48.38
CA SER A 111 31.09 20.31 -49.83
C SER A 111 32.52 20.74 -50.20
N THR A 112 33.42 20.97 -49.24
CA THR A 112 34.83 21.33 -49.54
C THR A 112 35.84 20.20 -49.33
N TRP A 113 35.39 18.99 -49.00
CA TRP A 113 36.23 17.78 -48.94
C TRP A 113 36.16 16.92 -50.22
N SER A 114 35.97 17.54 -51.38
CA SER A 114 35.88 16.84 -52.67
C SER A 114 36.88 17.33 -53.73
N ARG A 115 37.87 18.18 -53.37
CA ARG A 115 38.85 18.70 -54.35
C ARG A 115 40.30 18.84 -53.91
N VAL A 116 40.75 18.18 -52.84
CA VAL A 116 42.17 18.24 -52.45
C VAL A 116 42.69 16.85 -52.13
N LYS A 117 43.74 16.45 -52.88
CA LYS A 117 44.57 15.24 -52.75
C LYS A 117 44.21 14.02 -53.63
N CYS A 118 43.56 14.26 -54.77
CA CYS A 118 44.11 13.71 -56.03
C CYS A 118 45.44 14.41 -56.31
N LYS A 119 46.56 13.81 -55.87
CA LYS A 119 47.98 14.10 -56.14
C LYS A 119 48.78 13.79 -54.88
N LEU A 120 49.12 12.51 -54.66
CA LEU A 120 50.32 12.02 -53.97
C LEU A 120 50.25 10.48 -53.84
N ALA A 121 50.07 9.76 -54.94
CA ALA A 121 50.31 8.31 -55.00
C ALA A 121 51.05 7.94 -56.29
N THR A 122 51.91 8.86 -56.74
CA THR A 122 52.88 8.64 -57.79
C THR A 122 54.14 9.33 -57.28
N PHE A 123 54.97 8.61 -56.51
CA PHE A 123 56.42 8.84 -56.36
C PHE A 123 56.98 7.78 -55.37
N VAL A 124 57.88 6.91 -55.91
CA VAL A 124 58.94 6.12 -55.21
C VAL A 124 58.44 4.93 -54.36
N LYS A 125 58.62 3.64 -54.66
CA LYS A 125 59.67 2.85 -55.33
C LYS A 125 61.03 2.86 -54.63
N ILE A 126 61.16 2.06 -53.58
CA ILE A 126 62.35 1.25 -53.24
C ILE A 126 61.83 -0.14 -52.86
#